data_AF-A0A3D2XAX7-F1
#
_entry.id   AF-A0A3D2XAX7-F1
#
_cell.length_a   1.000
_cell.length_b   1.000
_cell.length_c   1.000
_cell.angle_alpha   90.00
_cell.angle_beta   90.00
_cell.angle_gamma   90.00
#
_symmetry.space_group_name_H-M   'P 1'
#
loop_
_entity.id
_entity.type
_entity.pdbx_description
1 polymer ?
#
loop_
_entity_poly.entity_id
_entity_poly.type
_entity_poly.pdbx_seq_one_letter_code
_entity_poly.pdbx_strand_id
1 'polypeptide(L)' 'MKFGVRKPSYKKSFKARTTGKAKRKLKKSLIPGYGKKGTGWIMNPKKAAYNKVYNKTSISLSSLLKKLFK' A
#
# COMPACT_ATOMS: atom_id res chain seq x y z
N MET A 1 -5.92 -12.76 9.17
CA MET A 1 -6.41 -11.61 8.36
C MET A 1 -7.30 -10.75 9.23
N LYS A 2 -7.36 -9.42 9.02
CA LYS A 2 -8.32 -8.54 9.71
C LYS A 2 -9.39 -8.11 8.71
N PHE A 3 -10.66 -8.18 9.09
CA PHE A 3 -11.80 -7.77 8.29
C PHE A 3 -12.31 -6.40 8.79
N GLY A 4 -12.84 -5.58 7.89
CA GLY A 4 -13.42 -4.28 8.25
C GLY A 4 -12.43 -3.10 8.22
N VAL A 5 -12.66 -2.10 9.08
CA VAL A 5 -11.99 -0.79 8.99
C VAL A 5 -10.52 -0.88 9.42
N ARG A 6 -9.63 -0.40 8.56
CA ARG A 6 -8.20 -0.28 8.88
C ARG A 6 -7.97 0.83 9.90
N LYS A 7 -7.21 0.53 10.96
CA LYS A 7 -6.73 1.54 11.91
C LYS A 7 -5.85 2.58 11.18
N PRO A 8 -6.22 3.86 11.13
CA PRO A 8 -5.38 4.89 10.56
C PRO A 8 -4.15 5.13 11.45
N SER A 9 -3.06 5.61 10.85
CA SER A 9 -1.86 6.01 11.60
C SER A 9 -1.21 7.25 10.98
N TYR A 10 -1.25 8.36 11.72
CA TYR A 10 -0.80 9.67 11.23
C TYR A 10 0.70 9.71 10.96
N LYS A 11 1.52 9.20 11.90
CA LYS A 11 2.99 9.12 11.75
C LYS A 11 3.41 8.35 10.48
N LYS A 12 2.78 7.20 10.21
CA LYS A 12 3.07 6.40 9.01
C LYS A 12 2.61 7.10 7.73
N SER A 13 1.45 7.76 7.78
CA SER A 13 0.92 8.55 6.66
C SER A 13 1.85 9.70 6.29
N PHE A 14 2.35 10.46 7.26
CA PHE A 14 3.29 11.55 7.02
C PHE A 14 4.63 11.05 6.48
N LYS A 15 5.20 10.00 7.11
CA LYS A 15 6.46 9.38 6.67
C LYS A 15 6.39 8.82 5.25
N ALA A 16 5.24 8.30 4.84
CA ALA A 16 5.02 7.80 3.48
C ALA A 16 5.06 8.93 2.43
N ARG A 17 4.66 10.15 2.80
CA ARG A 17 4.67 11.33 1.92
C ARG A 17 6.04 12.01 1.85
N THR A 18 6.82 11.97 2.92
CA THR A 18 8.13 12.63 3.01
C THR A 18 9.28 11.66 2.70
N THR A 19 9.96 11.15 3.71
CA THR A 19 11.18 10.34 3.59
C THR A 19 10.96 9.03 2.83
N GLY A 20 9.80 8.39 2.98
CA GLY A 20 9.46 7.18 2.25
C GLY A 20 9.30 7.40 0.75
N LYS A 21 8.78 8.56 0.35
CA LYS A 21 8.64 8.95 -1.06
C LYS A 21 10.01 9.14 -1.72
N ALA A 22 10.92 9.87 -1.05
CA ALA A 22 12.27 10.08 -1.53
C ALA A 22 13.03 8.76 -1.74
N LYS A 23 13.02 7.87 -0.74
CA LYS A 23 13.67 6.54 -0.85
C LYS A 23 13.10 5.69 -1.98
N ARG A 24 11.77 5.74 -2.23
CA ARG A 24 11.15 5.02 -3.35
C ARG A 24 11.57 5.56 -4.71
N LYS A 25 11.74 6.88 -4.85
CA LYS A 25 12.17 7.51 -6.11
C LYS A 25 13.57 7.02 -6.50
N LEU A 26 14.50 7.02 -5.54
CA LEU A 26 15.87 6.51 -5.76
C LEU A 26 15.88 5.02 -6.11
N LYS A 27 15.10 4.19 -5.41
CA LYS A 27 15.02 2.76 -5.74
C LYS A 27 14.45 2.51 -7.15
N LYS A 28 13.51 3.34 -7.58
CA LYS A 28 12.90 3.22 -8.92
C LYS A 28 13.88 3.62 -10.03
N SER A 29 14.81 4.55 -9.78
CA SER A 29 15.83 4.93 -10.76
C SER A 29 16.97 3.92 -10.85
N LEU A 30 17.33 3.26 -9.75
CA LEU A 30 18.48 2.35 -9.70
C LEU A 30 18.13 0.90 -10.04
N ILE A 31 16.93 0.42 -9.67
CA ILE A 31 16.58 -1.00 -9.77
C ILE A 31 15.62 -1.22 -10.96
N PRO A 32 16.06 -1.90 -12.03
CA PRO A 32 15.17 -2.24 -13.12
C PRO A 32 14.04 -3.14 -12.63
N GLY A 33 12.80 -2.76 -12.91
CA GLY A 33 11.61 -3.51 -12.49
C GLY A 33 11.02 -3.12 -11.13
N TYR A 34 11.70 -2.32 -10.29
CA TYR A 34 11.15 -1.92 -9.00
C TYR A 34 9.86 -1.11 -9.13
N GLY A 35 8.79 -1.58 -8.46
CA GLY A 35 7.48 -0.93 -8.49
C GLY A 35 6.67 -1.14 -9.77
N LYS A 36 7.11 -2.00 -10.70
CA LYS A 36 6.29 -2.42 -11.85
C LYS A 36 5.20 -3.41 -11.41
N LYS A 37 4.04 -3.36 -12.09
CA LYS A 37 2.91 -4.28 -11.85
C LYS A 37 3.38 -5.73 -12.09
N GLY A 38 2.94 -6.67 -11.25
CA GLY A 38 3.28 -8.10 -11.39
C GLY A 38 4.55 -8.56 -10.67
N THR A 39 5.52 -7.68 -10.42
CA THR A 39 6.81 -8.05 -9.78
C THR A 39 6.68 -8.69 -8.40
N GLY A 40 5.66 -8.31 -7.63
CA GLY A 40 5.38 -8.93 -6.33
C GLY A 40 4.98 -10.40 -6.40
N TRP A 41 4.39 -10.85 -7.51
CA TRP A 41 4.04 -12.27 -7.71
C TRP A 41 5.26 -13.12 -8.02
N ILE A 42 6.22 -12.55 -8.74
CA ILE A 42 7.48 -13.21 -9.10
C ILE A 42 8.40 -13.30 -7.86
N MET A 43 8.58 -12.20 -7.13
CA MET A 43 9.51 -12.18 -6.01
C MET A 43 8.96 -12.74 -4.70
N ASN A 44 7.64 -12.62 -4.44
CA ASN A 44 7.04 -13.14 -3.22
C ASN A 44 5.54 -13.45 -3.40
N PRO A 45 5.21 -14.61 -4.01
CA PRO A 45 3.83 -14.97 -4.34
C PRO A 45 2.93 -15.10 -3.11
N LYS A 46 3.43 -15.69 -2.01
CA LYS A 46 2.67 -15.84 -0.75
C LYS A 46 2.20 -14.50 -0.20
N LYS A 47 3.09 -13.50 -0.16
CA LYS A 47 2.76 -12.15 0.31
C LYS A 47 1.84 -11.42 -0.67
N ALA A 48 2.03 -11.63 -1.98
CA ALA A 48 1.15 -11.05 -3.00
C ALA A 48 -0.29 -11.57 -2.86
N ALA A 49 -0.48 -12.87 -2.68
CA ALA A 49 -1.78 -13.49 -2.43
C ALA A 49 -2.43 -12.95 -1.15
N TYR A 50 -1.69 -12.93 -0.04
CA TYR A 50 -2.19 -12.39 1.24
C TYR A 50 -2.63 -10.93 1.11
N ASN A 51 -1.80 -10.07 0.50
CA ASN A 51 -2.13 -8.65 0.30
C ASN A 51 -3.34 -8.46 -0.62
N LYS A 52 -3.53 -9.32 -1.62
CA LYS A 52 -4.70 -9.29 -2.50
C LYS A 52 -5.98 -9.55 -1.70
N VAL A 53 -5.99 -10.58 -0.86
CA VAL A 53 -7.16 -10.87 -0.01
C VAL A 53 -7.35 -9.75 1.02
N TYR A 54 -6.30 -9.33 1.72
CA TYR A 54 -6.37 -8.24 2.69
C TYR A 54 -6.91 -6.92 2.10
N ASN A 55 -6.53 -6.57 0.87
CA ASN A 55 -7.04 -5.38 0.19
C ASN A 55 -8.52 -5.49 -0.22
N LYS A 56 -9.02 -6.70 -0.47
CA LYS A 56 -10.45 -6.93 -0.75
C LYS A 56 -11.30 -6.91 0.51
N THR A 57 -10.77 -7.43 1.62
CA THR A 57 -11.56 -7.68 2.85
C THR A 57 -11.48 -6.56 3.89
N SER A 58 -10.65 -5.54 3.67
CA SER A 58 -10.52 -4.41 4.60
C SER A 58 -10.83 -3.08 3.93
N ILE A 59 -11.59 -2.25 4.63
CA ILE A 59 -12.08 -0.96 4.16
C ILE A 59 -11.22 0.14 4.80
N SER A 60 -10.85 1.16 4.03
CA SER A 60 -10.12 2.30 4.60
C SER A 60 -11.10 3.37 5.07
N LEU A 61 -10.89 3.90 6.28
CA LEU A 61 -11.73 4.96 6.85
C LEU A 61 -11.75 6.22 5.97
N SER A 62 -10.62 6.55 5.33
CA SER A 62 -10.51 7.66 4.37
C SER A 62 -11.35 7.44 3.11
N SER A 63 -11.51 6.20 2.65
CA SER A 63 -12.39 5.88 1.52
C SER A 63 -13.86 6.00 1.88
N LEU A 64 -14.24 5.72 3.14
CA LEU A 64 -15.60 5.91 3.62
C LEU A 64 -15.94 7.40 3.75
N LEU A 65 -15.06 8.17 4.39
CA LEU A 65 -15.18 9.63 4.48
C LEU A 65 -15.30 10.29 3.10
N LYS A 66 -14.47 9.90 2.13
CA LYS A 66 -14.55 10.43 0.76
C LYS A 66 -15.88 10.08 0.05
N LYS A 67 -16.56 9.01 0.46
CA LYS A 67 -17.86 8.60 -0.09
C LYS A 67 -19.03 9.34 0.57
N LEU A 68 -18.86 9.77 1.82
CA LEU A 68 -19.84 10.51 2.60
C LEU A 68 -19.84 12.02 2.29
N PHE A 69 -18.69 12.59 1.97
CA PHE A 69 -18.52 14.01 1.63
C PHE A 69 -18.41 14.26 0.12
N LYS A 70 -19.05 13.40 -0.69
CA LYS A 70 -19.16 13.58 -2.15
C LYS A 70 -20.53 14.11 -2.50
#